data_AF-A0A327JB06-F1
#
_entry.id   AF-A0A327JB06-F1
#
_cell.length_a   1.000
_cell.length_b   1.000
_cell.length_c   1.000
_cell.angle_alpha   90.00
_cell.angle_beta   90.00
_cell.angle_gamma   90.00
#
_symmetry.space_group_name_H-M   'P 1'
#
loop_
_entity.id
_entity.type
_entity.pdbx_description
1 polymer ?
#
loop_
_entity_poly.entity_id
_entity_poly.type
_entity_poly.pdbx_seq_one_letter_code
_entity_poly.pdbx_strand_id
1 'polypeptide(L)'
;MQVTPIHNFNNNQLYKKVATISILGTTAGATCDCFCRSKLDNLSEKMNSKILGLKNSNNEHVFNKKTLKILSKASAMKDSTFYDLILKNIDNLEEMSETRDINNNRVYIANLKNDEVIEANEKGSYIYHSKKDGERTIIKNRTSTSMRYTERKIVVENSKLISHECVDFDYKNNTITRQNFDVTGKTQEDYYKDTKLLHSSVTKFSKCGAIDVKTTTDVVEDNTTLKKYKNEIDYKNQTKTNAIYSGEIKSPLSVAYQKYEYINPLTNKKETQILTKSDVEGIFNSKIIDENGNERIECVGLKNGNEIKVEKNLISLDGTKTHHIITKNGNNTQTFYEIKDKNGNIITTVERTFKKISDTKAFSSINGHEYAITKLPKEYEVTDLNSNETVKIKVKDLVKTKNIFTAKSDIKEAQKILDKVSGDTLLTLAKQKTRIKPETSIYKSAFNYISNILNVSDEMFVFNHEVGHSKDTVYDLKSEDDTKYLISNNEEFLKTYNEEKQAFKKAFTELHQNYVSYFTDKEYYDGYVSGGPCEAIAEINAIFSTAIGLDETAYRTFYLQKFFPKSIAIASRLLNPNSNIFIK
;
A
#
# COMPACT_ATOMS: atom_id res chain seq x y z
N MET A 1 -29.51 -7.35 71.40
CA MET A 1 -29.69 -7.80 70.00
C MET A 1 -29.06 -9.17 69.87
N GLN A 2 -29.85 -10.14 69.40
CA GLN A 2 -29.50 -11.55 69.31
C GLN A 2 -28.31 -11.80 68.39
N VAL A 3 -27.48 -12.75 68.81
CA VAL A 3 -26.52 -13.46 67.96
C VAL A 3 -27.32 -14.41 67.09
N THR A 4 -27.21 -14.29 65.76
CA THR A 4 -27.71 -15.28 64.80
C THR A 4 -26.51 -15.94 64.11
N PRO A 5 -26.41 -17.28 64.07
CA PRO A 5 -25.33 -17.97 63.38
C PRO A 5 -25.61 -18.04 61.88
N ILE A 6 -24.61 -17.69 61.06
CA ILE A 6 -24.67 -17.84 59.60
C ILE A 6 -24.34 -19.30 59.24
N HIS A 7 -25.36 -20.05 58.84
CA HIS A 7 -25.22 -21.35 58.18
C HIS A 7 -24.92 -21.20 56.68
N ASN A 8 -24.08 -22.13 56.18
CA ASN A 8 -23.97 -22.64 54.81
C ASN A 8 -23.77 -21.63 53.66
N PHE A 9 -22.50 -21.37 53.34
CA PHE A 9 -22.12 -20.86 52.02
C PHE A 9 -22.33 -21.95 50.96
N ASN A 10 -23.23 -21.68 50.02
CA ASN A 10 -23.48 -22.49 48.84
C ASN A 10 -22.30 -22.34 47.85
N ASN A 11 -21.68 -23.44 47.40
CA ASN A 11 -20.48 -23.47 46.55
C ASN A 11 -20.60 -22.57 45.29
N ASN A 12 -21.82 -22.38 44.77
CA ASN A 12 -22.12 -21.51 43.62
C ASN A 12 -21.74 -20.02 43.79
N GLN A 13 -21.63 -19.48 45.01
CA GLN A 13 -21.20 -18.09 45.22
C GLN A 13 -19.68 -17.91 45.24
N LEU A 14 -18.93 -18.95 45.62
CA LEU A 14 -17.46 -18.93 45.60
C LEU A 14 -16.95 -18.93 44.14
N TYR A 15 -17.57 -19.75 43.28
CA TYR A 15 -17.27 -19.83 41.84
C TYR A 15 -17.47 -18.49 41.11
N LYS A 16 -18.56 -17.77 41.42
CA LYS A 16 -18.81 -16.43 40.85
C LYS A 16 -17.79 -15.40 41.32
N LYS A 17 -17.35 -15.41 42.59
CA LYS A 17 -16.33 -14.48 43.09
C LYS A 17 -14.93 -14.73 42.49
N VAL A 18 -14.51 -15.98 42.31
CA VAL A 18 -13.21 -16.31 41.71
C VAL A 18 -13.17 -15.98 40.22
N ALA A 19 -14.25 -16.27 39.48
CA ALA A 19 -14.36 -15.89 38.06
C ALA A 19 -14.49 -14.37 37.84
N THR A 20 -15.12 -13.64 38.76
CA THR A 20 -15.23 -12.17 38.66
C THR A 20 -13.87 -11.48 38.89
N ILE A 21 -13.00 -12.05 39.73
CA ILE A 21 -11.66 -11.52 39.99
C ILE A 21 -10.70 -11.77 38.82
N SER A 22 -10.81 -12.87 38.07
CA SER A 22 -10.02 -13.08 36.84
C SER A 22 -10.52 -12.25 35.66
N ILE A 23 -11.83 -11.96 35.58
CA ILE A 23 -12.42 -11.17 34.49
C ILE A 23 -12.14 -9.66 34.64
N LEU A 24 -12.09 -9.12 35.87
CA LEU A 24 -11.78 -7.71 36.10
C LEU A 24 -10.33 -7.32 35.69
N GLY A 25 -9.41 -8.29 35.55
CA GLY A 25 -8.06 -8.06 35.04
C GLY A 25 -7.95 -7.90 33.52
N THR A 26 -9.02 -8.17 32.76
CA THR A 26 -9.03 -8.10 31.29
C THR A 26 -9.81 -6.91 30.72
N THR A 27 -10.37 -6.05 31.58
CA THR A 27 -11.20 -4.90 31.17
C THR A 27 -10.77 -3.55 31.78
N ALA A 28 -9.59 -3.46 32.40
CA ALA A 28 -9.04 -2.19 32.86
C ALA A 28 -8.07 -1.60 31.81
N GLY A 29 -8.34 -0.37 31.39
CA GLY A 29 -7.58 0.34 30.38
C GLY A 29 -6.12 0.63 30.72
N ALA A 30 -5.33 0.75 29.65
CA ALA A 30 -4.10 1.52 29.45
C ALA A 30 -3.30 1.96 30.69
N THR A 31 -2.30 1.15 31.08
CA THR A 31 -1.02 1.68 31.62
C THR A 31 0.17 0.76 31.26
N CYS A 32 1.11 1.30 30.47
CA CYS A 32 2.56 1.01 30.40
C CYS A 32 3.04 -0.46 30.15
N ASP A 33 3.52 -0.72 28.93
CA ASP A 33 3.55 -2.06 28.30
C ASP A 33 4.86 -2.89 28.38
N CYS A 34 5.83 -2.53 29.23
CA CYS A 34 6.96 -3.44 29.54
C CYS A 34 7.00 -3.87 31.00
N PHE A 35 6.29 -3.17 31.89
CA PHE A 35 6.23 -3.48 33.32
C PHE A 35 4.97 -4.28 33.71
N CYS A 36 3.95 -4.30 32.85
CA CYS A 36 2.67 -4.95 33.12
C CYS A 36 2.62 -6.42 32.69
N ARG A 37 3.30 -6.85 31.61
CA ARG A 37 3.27 -8.26 31.18
C ARG A 37 3.91 -9.18 32.22
N SER A 38 5.09 -8.83 32.74
CA SER A 38 5.74 -9.59 33.82
C SER A 38 4.95 -9.56 35.14
N LYS A 39 4.21 -8.47 35.45
CA LYS A 39 3.33 -8.41 36.63
C LYS A 39 2.03 -9.20 36.44
N LEU A 40 1.45 -9.21 35.24
CA LEU A 40 0.24 -9.98 34.89
C LEU A 40 0.54 -11.47 34.84
N ASP A 41 1.67 -11.86 34.24
CA ASP A 41 2.13 -13.26 34.22
C ASP A 41 2.41 -13.74 35.66
N ASN A 42 3.10 -12.94 36.48
CA ASN A 42 3.32 -13.22 37.92
C ASN A 42 2.02 -13.22 38.75
N LEU A 43 1.05 -12.37 38.43
CA LEU A 43 -0.27 -12.36 39.07
C LEU A 43 -1.07 -13.62 38.70
N SER A 44 -0.98 -14.08 37.45
CA SER A 44 -1.61 -15.32 36.99
C SER A 44 -0.99 -16.55 37.65
N GLU A 45 0.33 -16.66 37.75
CA GLU A 45 1.01 -17.78 38.41
C GLU A 45 0.68 -17.85 39.91
N LYS A 46 0.66 -16.68 40.59
CA LYS A 46 0.28 -16.59 42.00
C LYS A 46 -1.20 -16.87 42.24
N MET A 47 -2.09 -16.53 41.30
CA MET A 47 -3.50 -16.90 41.35
C MET A 47 -3.70 -18.39 41.07
N ASN A 48 -3.01 -18.95 40.08
CA ASN A 48 -3.14 -20.35 39.68
C ASN A 48 -2.69 -21.29 40.81
N SER A 49 -1.54 -21.00 41.43
CA SER A 49 -1.06 -21.73 42.60
C SER A 49 -2.04 -21.64 43.79
N LYS A 50 -2.65 -20.48 44.01
CA LYS A 50 -3.67 -20.30 45.05
C LYS A 50 -4.95 -21.09 44.76
N ILE A 51 -5.42 -21.11 43.51
CA ILE A 51 -6.61 -21.87 43.05
C ILE A 51 -6.38 -23.38 43.19
N LEU A 52 -5.22 -23.88 42.75
CA LEU A 52 -4.84 -25.30 42.88
C LEU A 52 -4.69 -25.73 44.35
N GLY A 53 -4.33 -24.80 45.23
CA GLY A 53 -4.20 -25.02 46.67
C GLY A 53 -5.48 -24.79 47.49
N LEU A 54 -6.62 -24.44 46.87
CA LEU A 54 -7.85 -24.17 47.61
C LEU A 54 -8.37 -25.43 48.32
N LYS A 55 -8.65 -25.28 49.61
CA LYS A 55 -9.24 -26.32 50.47
C LYS A 55 -10.56 -25.84 51.08
N ASN A 56 -11.51 -26.76 51.24
CA ASN A 56 -12.79 -26.52 51.92
C ASN A 56 -12.60 -26.45 53.44
N SER A 57 -13.69 -26.21 54.18
CA SER A 57 -13.68 -26.15 55.66
C SER A 57 -13.23 -27.46 56.34
N ASN A 58 -13.22 -28.58 55.61
CA ASN A 58 -12.77 -29.88 56.07
C ASN A 58 -11.31 -30.16 55.71
N ASN A 59 -10.56 -29.15 55.23
CA ASN A 59 -9.16 -29.24 54.79
C ASN A 59 -8.93 -30.19 53.59
N GLU A 60 -9.99 -30.48 52.84
CA GLU A 60 -9.94 -31.24 51.58
C GLU A 60 -9.86 -30.26 50.41
N HIS A 61 -9.23 -30.66 49.30
CA HIS A 61 -9.20 -29.78 48.13
C HIS A 61 -10.61 -29.50 47.59
N VAL A 62 -10.84 -28.24 47.22
CA VAL A 62 -12.13 -27.79 46.64
C VAL A 62 -12.43 -28.53 45.33
N PHE A 63 -11.39 -28.86 44.57
CA PHE A 63 -11.48 -29.64 43.34
C PHE A 63 -11.07 -31.09 43.59
N ASN A 64 -11.77 -32.03 42.95
CA ASN A 64 -11.40 -33.44 43.00
C ASN A 64 -10.03 -33.69 42.31
N LYS A 65 -9.43 -34.85 42.58
CA LYS A 65 -8.09 -35.21 42.08
C LYS A 65 -7.98 -35.19 40.54
N LYS A 66 -9.05 -35.54 39.82
CA LYS A 66 -9.10 -35.51 38.35
C LYS A 66 -9.05 -34.06 37.85
N THR A 67 -9.87 -33.19 38.41
CA THR A 67 -9.94 -31.75 38.09
C THR A 67 -8.63 -31.01 38.40
N LEU A 68 -8.00 -31.29 39.55
CA LEU A 68 -6.70 -30.70 39.90
C LEU A 68 -5.59 -31.09 38.91
N LYS A 69 -5.56 -32.34 38.47
CA LYS A 69 -4.58 -32.81 37.47
C LYS A 69 -4.75 -32.07 36.14
N ILE A 70 -5.98 -31.81 35.74
CA ILE A 70 -6.31 -31.07 34.50
C ILE A 70 -5.90 -29.60 34.62
N LEU A 71 -6.31 -28.92 35.70
CA LEU A 71 -5.93 -27.52 35.93
C LEU A 71 -4.42 -27.34 36.07
N SER A 72 -3.71 -28.30 36.68
CA SER A 72 -2.25 -28.30 36.76
C SER A 72 -1.58 -28.43 35.38
N LYS A 73 -2.12 -29.28 34.50
CA LYS A 73 -1.62 -29.38 33.11
C LYS A 73 -1.91 -28.10 32.31
N ALA A 74 -3.12 -27.56 32.42
CA ALA A 74 -3.52 -26.36 31.69
C ALA A 74 -2.74 -25.11 32.16
N SER A 75 -2.44 -24.99 33.45
CA SER A 75 -1.65 -23.85 34.00
C SER A 75 -0.16 -23.90 33.62
N ALA A 76 0.36 -25.05 33.19
CA ALA A 76 1.72 -25.18 32.69
C ALA A 76 1.87 -24.77 31.22
N MET A 77 0.78 -24.41 30.54
CA MET A 77 0.81 -23.93 29.16
C MET A 77 1.28 -22.48 29.07
N LYS A 78 1.99 -22.15 28.00
CA LYS A 78 2.55 -20.81 27.77
C LYS A 78 1.48 -19.73 27.57
N ASP A 79 0.31 -20.10 27.06
CA ASP A 79 -0.85 -19.21 26.93
C ASP A 79 -1.86 -19.50 28.04
N SER A 80 -2.06 -18.55 28.95
CA SER A 80 -3.00 -18.67 30.08
C SER A 80 -4.46 -18.76 29.65
N THR A 81 -4.80 -18.43 28.41
CA THR A 81 -6.18 -18.48 27.91
C THR A 81 -6.76 -19.89 28.00
N PHE A 82 -5.97 -20.92 27.70
CA PHE A 82 -6.45 -22.30 27.79
C PHE A 82 -6.80 -22.65 29.24
N TYR A 83 -5.94 -22.28 30.20
CA TYR A 83 -6.24 -22.44 31.62
C TYR A 83 -7.53 -21.71 32.04
N ASP A 84 -7.70 -20.46 31.61
CA ASP A 84 -8.90 -19.67 31.91
C ASP A 84 -10.17 -20.30 31.32
N LEU A 85 -10.10 -20.86 30.10
CA LEU A 85 -11.21 -21.54 29.45
C LEU A 85 -11.58 -22.84 30.15
N ILE A 86 -10.59 -23.63 30.56
CA ILE A 86 -10.82 -24.84 31.36
C ILE A 86 -11.44 -24.48 32.70
N LEU A 87 -10.94 -23.43 33.36
CA LEU A 87 -11.46 -22.97 34.65
C LEU A 87 -12.92 -22.48 34.52
N LYS A 88 -13.27 -21.78 33.44
CA LYS A 88 -14.65 -21.32 33.16
C LYS A 88 -15.62 -22.47 32.88
N ASN A 89 -15.11 -23.58 32.31
CA ASN A 89 -15.92 -24.74 31.92
C ASN A 89 -15.72 -25.95 32.84
N ILE A 90 -15.17 -25.73 34.03
CA ILE A 90 -14.71 -26.83 34.90
C ILE A 90 -15.83 -27.78 35.31
N ASP A 91 -17.07 -27.27 35.45
CA ASP A 91 -18.26 -28.05 35.79
C ASP A 91 -18.85 -28.83 34.61
N ASN A 92 -18.42 -28.49 33.40
CA ASN A 92 -18.84 -29.12 32.15
C ASN A 92 -17.77 -30.09 31.60
N LEU A 93 -16.59 -30.15 32.19
CA LEU A 93 -15.48 -30.97 31.71
C LEU A 93 -15.72 -32.47 31.95
N GLU A 94 -15.83 -33.25 30.88
CA GLU A 94 -16.06 -34.71 30.92
C GLU A 94 -14.73 -35.47 30.89
N GLU A 95 -13.85 -35.10 29.95
CA GLU A 95 -12.57 -35.76 29.73
C GLU A 95 -11.50 -34.76 29.28
N MET A 96 -10.24 -35.07 29.59
CA MET A 96 -9.10 -34.40 28.97
C MET A 96 -8.09 -35.45 28.51
N SER A 97 -7.72 -35.39 27.24
CA SER A 97 -6.71 -36.24 26.62
C SER A 97 -5.54 -35.41 26.11
N GLU A 98 -4.44 -36.10 25.81
CA GLU A 98 -3.21 -35.50 25.28
C GLU A 98 -2.81 -36.31 24.05
N THR A 99 -2.56 -35.62 22.94
CA THR A 99 -2.13 -36.19 21.67
C THR A 99 -1.00 -35.37 21.08
N ARG A 100 -0.58 -35.69 19.86
CA ARG A 100 0.40 -34.93 19.09
C ARG A 100 -0.18 -34.50 17.74
N ASP A 101 0.12 -33.27 17.33
CA ASP A 101 -0.21 -32.80 15.99
C ASP A 101 0.77 -33.36 14.93
N ILE A 102 0.49 -33.06 13.66
CA ILE A 102 1.33 -33.44 12.51
C ILE A 102 2.78 -32.92 12.59
N ASN A 103 3.01 -31.87 13.38
CA ASN A 103 4.31 -31.27 13.62
C ASN A 103 4.94 -31.77 14.93
N ASN A 104 4.40 -32.86 15.48
CA ASN A 104 4.83 -33.50 16.72
C ASN A 104 4.70 -32.61 17.99
N ASN A 105 3.95 -31.50 17.93
CA ASN A 105 3.69 -30.66 19.10
C ASN A 105 2.65 -31.33 19.99
N ARG A 106 2.76 -31.14 21.31
CA ARG A 106 1.72 -31.62 22.25
C ARG A 106 0.41 -30.86 22.04
N VAL A 107 -0.70 -31.59 21.96
CA VAL A 107 -2.06 -31.06 21.90
C VAL A 107 -2.86 -31.62 23.06
N TYR A 108 -3.49 -30.73 23.81
CA TYR A 108 -4.39 -31.03 24.90
C TYR A 108 -5.81 -30.88 24.41
N ILE A 109 -6.64 -31.92 24.57
CA ILE A 109 -8.04 -31.93 24.15
C ILE A 109 -8.89 -32.04 25.40
N ALA A 110 -9.80 -31.11 25.62
CA ALA A 110 -10.75 -31.10 26.71
C ALA A 110 -12.17 -31.24 26.16
N ASN A 111 -12.79 -32.40 26.41
CA ASN A 111 -14.16 -32.70 26.05
C ASN A 111 -15.09 -32.18 27.15
N LEU A 112 -16.05 -31.36 26.80
CA LEU A 112 -17.08 -30.84 27.68
C LEU A 112 -18.44 -31.44 27.34
N LYS A 113 -19.40 -31.32 28.25
CA LYS A 113 -20.81 -31.67 28.03
C LYS A 113 -21.36 -31.01 26.77
N ASN A 114 -22.32 -31.67 26.12
CA ASN A 114 -22.98 -31.24 24.88
C ASN A 114 -22.07 -31.21 23.64
N ASP A 115 -21.15 -32.17 23.52
CA ASP A 115 -20.22 -32.32 22.39
C ASP A 115 -19.29 -31.11 22.17
N GLU A 116 -19.02 -30.30 23.20
CA GLU A 116 -18.09 -29.17 23.09
C GLU A 116 -16.65 -29.63 23.31
N VAL A 117 -15.71 -29.08 22.54
CA VAL A 117 -14.30 -29.49 22.60
C VAL A 117 -13.41 -28.25 22.64
N ILE A 118 -12.46 -28.23 23.59
CA ILE A 118 -11.35 -27.26 23.62
C ILE A 118 -10.05 -28.00 23.30
N GLU A 119 -9.43 -27.71 22.17
CA GLU A 119 -8.11 -28.24 21.81
C GLU A 119 -7.07 -27.14 21.93
N ALA A 120 -5.93 -27.37 22.57
CA ALA A 120 -4.84 -26.40 22.62
C ALA A 120 -3.48 -27.05 22.46
N ASN A 121 -2.61 -26.44 21.65
CA ASN A 121 -1.24 -26.90 21.50
C ASN A 121 -0.30 -26.16 22.46
N GLU A 122 0.88 -26.74 22.71
CA GLU A 122 1.90 -26.15 23.58
C GLU A 122 2.46 -24.79 23.10
N LYS A 123 2.16 -24.40 21.85
CA LYS A 123 2.57 -23.12 21.25
C LYS A 123 1.57 -21.98 21.48
N GLY A 124 0.41 -22.25 22.09
CA GLY A 124 -0.61 -21.23 22.40
C GLY A 124 -1.68 -21.04 21.31
N SER A 125 -1.81 -21.97 20.36
CA SER A 125 -3.00 -22.05 19.50
C SER A 125 -4.05 -22.90 20.18
N TYR A 126 -5.32 -22.48 20.15
CA TYR A 126 -6.41 -23.34 20.57
C TYR A 126 -7.63 -23.23 19.65
N ILE A 127 -8.37 -24.33 19.57
CA ILE A 127 -9.64 -24.45 18.86
C ILE A 127 -10.72 -24.70 19.91
N TYR A 128 -11.76 -23.90 19.90
CA TYR A 128 -12.95 -24.10 20.70
C TYR A 128 -14.13 -24.39 19.78
N HIS A 129 -14.59 -25.63 19.80
CA HIS A 129 -15.86 -26.04 19.20
C HIS A 129 -16.96 -25.78 20.23
N SER A 130 -17.82 -24.79 19.99
CA SER A 130 -18.87 -24.39 20.93
C SER A 130 -20.27 -24.65 20.39
N LYS A 131 -21.12 -25.12 21.32
CA LYS A 131 -22.58 -25.14 21.36
C LYS A 131 -23.33 -25.37 20.05
N LYS A 132 -24.04 -26.50 19.96
CA LYS A 132 -25.26 -26.63 19.15
C LYS A 132 -26.32 -25.66 19.69
N ASP A 133 -26.57 -24.56 18.98
CA ASP A 133 -27.71 -23.67 19.22
C ASP A 133 -28.81 -24.04 18.22
N GLY A 134 -29.61 -25.06 18.56
CA GLY A 134 -30.47 -25.73 17.58
C GLY A 134 -29.66 -26.47 16.53
N GLU A 135 -29.86 -26.15 15.24
CA GLU A 135 -29.13 -26.72 14.09
C GLU A 135 -27.77 -26.05 13.81
N ARG A 136 -27.39 -25.03 14.60
CA ARG A 136 -26.19 -24.23 14.38
C ARG A 136 -25.01 -24.69 15.22
N THR A 137 -23.85 -24.84 14.59
CA THR A 137 -22.55 -25.10 15.23
C THR A 137 -21.68 -23.85 15.16
N ILE A 138 -21.11 -23.41 16.28
CA ILE A 138 -20.22 -22.24 16.34
C ILE A 138 -18.78 -22.71 16.59
N ILE A 139 -17.91 -22.50 15.62
CA ILE A 139 -16.49 -22.84 15.72
C ILE A 139 -15.71 -21.56 16.00
N LYS A 140 -14.90 -21.54 17.07
CA LYS A 140 -14.01 -20.42 17.41
C LYS A 140 -12.57 -20.89 17.43
N ASN A 141 -11.76 -20.39 16.50
CA ASN A 141 -10.34 -20.70 16.44
C ASN A 141 -9.55 -19.50 16.94
N ARG A 142 -8.69 -19.68 17.94
CA ARG A 142 -7.76 -18.65 18.38
C ARG A 142 -6.32 -19.10 18.13
N THR A 143 -5.51 -18.19 17.62
CA THR A 143 -4.07 -18.40 17.45
C THR A 143 -3.36 -17.19 18.00
N SER A 144 -2.43 -17.42 18.92
CA SER A 144 -1.64 -16.36 19.54
C SER A 144 -0.15 -16.62 19.30
N THR A 145 0.59 -15.57 19.01
CA THR A 145 2.04 -15.53 18.93
C THR A 145 2.54 -14.34 19.74
N SER A 146 3.85 -14.19 19.90
CA SER A 146 4.43 -13.06 20.62
C SER A 146 4.09 -11.69 19.99
N MET A 147 3.78 -11.64 18.70
CA MET A 147 3.58 -10.41 17.92
C MET A 147 2.20 -10.27 17.28
N ARG A 148 1.38 -11.34 17.29
CA ARG A 148 0.08 -11.35 16.61
C ARG A 148 -0.90 -12.25 17.34
N TYR A 149 -2.15 -11.81 17.39
CA TYR A 149 -3.28 -12.56 17.91
C TYR A 149 -4.36 -12.63 16.84
N THR A 150 -4.92 -13.80 16.58
CA THR A 150 -6.00 -13.97 15.59
C THR A 150 -7.11 -14.81 16.21
N GLU A 151 -8.36 -14.37 16.06
CA GLU A 151 -9.57 -15.07 16.45
C GLU A 151 -10.49 -15.20 15.23
N ARG A 152 -10.88 -16.42 14.89
CA ARG A 152 -11.85 -16.71 13.85
C ARG A 152 -13.12 -17.24 14.48
N LYS A 153 -14.26 -16.75 14.05
CA LYS A 153 -15.58 -17.24 14.44
C LYS A 153 -16.32 -17.67 13.19
N ILE A 154 -16.74 -18.93 13.18
CA ILE A 154 -17.42 -19.58 12.08
C ILE A 154 -18.76 -20.11 12.61
N VAL A 155 -19.83 -19.88 11.86
CA VAL A 155 -21.16 -20.42 12.17
C VAL A 155 -21.57 -21.33 11.02
N VAL A 156 -21.95 -22.57 11.33
CA VAL A 156 -22.40 -23.58 10.37
C VAL A 156 -23.81 -24.01 10.74
N GLU A 157 -24.69 -24.18 9.76
CA GLU A 157 -26.06 -24.71 9.93
C GLU A 157 -26.32 -25.71 8.80
N ASN A 158 -26.72 -26.94 9.14
CA ASN A 158 -26.97 -28.00 8.15
C ASN A 158 -25.82 -28.19 7.14
N SER A 159 -24.57 -28.23 7.64
CA SER A 159 -23.32 -28.33 6.87
C SER A 159 -23.02 -27.15 5.94
N LYS A 160 -23.82 -26.07 5.97
CA LYS A 160 -23.61 -24.82 5.23
C LYS A 160 -23.00 -23.76 6.12
N LEU A 161 -22.05 -23.01 5.56
CA LEU A 161 -21.42 -21.90 6.25
C LEU A 161 -22.37 -20.69 6.26
N ILE A 162 -22.70 -20.19 7.45
CA ILE A 162 -23.63 -19.07 7.66
C ILE A 162 -22.90 -17.76 7.93
N SER A 163 -21.77 -17.82 8.64
CA SER A 163 -20.88 -16.67 8.78
C SER A 163 -19.44 -17.08 9.02
N HIS A 164 -18.53 -16.21 8.60
CA HIS A 164 -17.10 -16.33 8.85
C HIS A 164 -16.56 -14.93 9.17
N GLU A 165 -16.14 -14.75 10.41
CA GLU A 165 -15.55 -13.52 10.93
C GLU A 165 -14.12 -13.81 11.39
N CYS A 166 -13.20 -12.89 11.14
CA CYS A 166 -11.83 -12.95 11.61
C CYS A 166 -11.46 -11.63 12.30
N VAL A 167 -10.88 -11.71 13.50
CA VAL A 167 -10.34 -10.58 14.24
C VAL A 167 -8.86 -10.82 14.44
N ASP A 168 -8.03 -9.89 13.98
CA ASP A 168 -6.58 -9.96 14.07
C ASP A 168 -6.05 -8.74 14.81
N PHE A 169 -5.19 -8.97 15.79
CA PHE A 169 -4.51 -7.96 16.57
C PHE A 169 -3.01 -8.07 16.29
N ASP A 170 -2.43 -7.02 15.73
CA ASP A 170 -1.01 -6.89 15.47
C ASP A 170 -0.38 -5.98 16.53
N TYR A 171 0.38 -6.58 17.45
CA TYR A 171 1.03 -5.86 18.54
C TYR A 171 2.16 -4.95 18.05
N LYS A 172 2.81 -5.30 16.93
CA LYS A 172 3.90 -4.50 16.38
C LYS A 172 3.38 -3.18 15.82
N ASN A 173 2.22 -3.24 15.16
CA ASN A 173 1.62 -2.09 14.49
C ASN A 173 0.52 -1.40 15.31
N ASN A 174 0.15 -1.96 16.48
CA ASN A 174 -0.97 -1.53 17.31
C ASN A 174 -2.28 -1.44 16.51
N THR A 175 -2.58 -2.48 15.73
CA THR A 175 -3.77 -2.51 14.87
C THR A 175 -4.69 -3.67 15.25
N ILE A 176 -6.00 -3.40 15.13
CA ILE A 176 -7.06 -4.41 15.17
C ILE A 176 -7.72 -4.44 13.81
N THR A 177 -7.66 -5.57 13.13
CA THR A 177 -8.33 -5.82 11.85
C THR A 177 -9.51 -6.76 12.10
N ARG A 178 -10.70 -6.40 11.65
CA ARG A 178 -11.89 -7.25 11.67
C ARG A 178 -12.33 -7.50 10.24
N GLN A 179 -12.55 -8.75 9.86
CA GLN A 179 -12.89 -9.14 8.49
C GLN A 179 -14.11 -10.05 8.49
N ASN A 180 -15.01 -9.82 7.54
CA ASN A 180 -16.15 -10.67 7.25
C ASN A 180 -16.03 -11.19 5.82
N PHE A 181 -16.32 -12.47 5.63
CA PHE A 181 -16.17 -13.15 4.35
C PHE A 181 -17.51 -13.60 3.77
N ASP A 182 -17.55 -13.73 2.45
CA ASP A 182 -18.64 -14.33 1.71
C ASP A 182 -18.61 -15.84 1.90
N VAL A 183 -19.74 -16.36 2.36
CA VAL A 183 -19.96 -17.76 2.67
C VAL A 183 -21.03 -18.39 1.78
N THR A 184 -21.53 -17.64 0.79
CA THR A 184 -22.61 -18.08 -0.11
C THR A 184 -22.21 -19.34 -0.85
N GLY A 185 -23.02 -20.40 -0.70
CA GLY A 185 -22.77 -21.71 -1.33
C GLY A 185 -21.59 -22.49 -0.76
N LYS A 186 -21.00 -22.04 0.36
CA LYS A 186 -19.84 -22.69 0.99
C LYS A 186 -20.28 -23.69 2.05
N THR A 187 -19.54 -24.78 2.17
CA THR A 187 -19.73 -25.79 3.21
C THR A 187 -18.74 -25.59 4.35
N GLN A 188 -18.91 -26.37 5.43
CA GLN A 188 -17.92 -26.44 6.50
C GLN A 188 -16.54 -26.91 6.04
N GLU A 189 -16.38 -27.59 4.90
CA GLU A 189 -15.06 -27.98 4.40
C GLU A 189 -14.36 -26.86 3.63
N ASP A 190 -15.09 -25.80 3.27
CA ASP A 190 -14.62 -24.73 2.40
C ASP A 190 -14.13 -23.50 3.17
N TYR A 191 -14.23 -23.44 4.50
CA TYR A 191 -13.88 -22.20 5.23
C TYR A 191 -12.39 -21.82 5.14
N TYR A 192 -11.50 -22.78 4.83
CA TYR A 192 -10.10 -22.52 4.54
C TYR A 192 -9.81 -22.21 3.06
N LYS A 193 -10.80 -22.34 2.17
CA LYS A 193 -10.66 -22.20 0.72
C LYS A 193 -11.31 -20.92 0.22
N ASP A 194 -10.52 -20.02 -0.35
CA ASP A 194 -10.95 -18.89 -1.20
C ASP A 194 -12.30 -18.27 -0.80
N THR A 195 -12.42 -17.90 0.49
CA THR A 195 -13.56 -17.11 0.94
C THR A 195 -13.28 -15.66 0.61
N LYS A 196 -14.18 -15.05 -0.15
CA LYS A 196 -14.02 -13.68 -0.63
C LYS A 196 -14.27 -12.70 0.51
N LEU A 197 -13.38 -11.72 0.69
CA LEU A 197 -13.60 -10.65 1.67
C LEU A 197 -14.81 -9.80 1.25
N LEU A 198 -15.76 -9.58 2.16
CA LEU A 198 -16.90 -8.67 1.97
C LEU A 198 -16.67 -7.33 2.68
N HIS A 199 -16.18 -7.39 3.90
CA HIS A 199 -15.96 -6.21 4.74
C HIS A 199 -14.68 -6.36 5.55
N SER A 200 -13.93 -5.27 5.70
CA SER A 200 -12.82 -5.16 6.62
C SER A 200 -12.88 -3.85 7.40
N SER A 201 -12.53 -3.86 8.68
CA SER A 201 -12.34 -2.68 9.50
C SER A 201 -11.00 -2.79 10.22
N VAL A 202 -10.09 -1.85 9.93
CA VAL A 202 -8.80 -1.72 10.60
C VAL A 202 -8.85 -0.52 11.55
N THR A 203 -8.51 -0.73 12.82
CA THR A 203 -8.39 0.33 13.83
C THR A 203 -6.97 0.37 14.34
N LYS A 204 -6.30 1.52 14.20
CA LYS A 204 -4.94 1.76 14.68
C LYS A 204 -5.00 2.55 15.98
N PHE A 205 -4.20 2.14 16.95
CA PHE A 205 -4.13 2.78 18.25
C PHE A 205 -2.76 3.45 18.46
N SER A 206 -2.79 4.59 19.13
CA SER A 206 -1.60 5.22 19.68
C SER A 206 -1.00 4.36 20.81
N LYS A 207 0.24 4.69 21.19
CA LYS A 207 0.92 4.05 22.33
C LYS A 207 0.18 4.21 23.67
N CYS A 208 -0.70 5.19 23.80
CA CYS A 208 -1.54 5.38 24.99
C CYS A 208 -2.92 4.73 24.89
N GLY A 209 -3.21 4.01 23.79
CA GLY A 209 -4.48 3.30 23.59
C GLY A 209 -5.62 4.14 23.01
N ALA A 210 -5.36 5.39 22.62
CA ALA A 210 -6.34 6.19 21.86
C ALA A 210 -6.42 5.72 20.40
N ILE A 211 -7.60 5.81 19.79
CA ILE A 211 -7.78 5.49 18.36
C ILE A 211 -7.17 6.61 17.53
N ASP A 212 -6.15 6.29 16.75
CA ASP A 212 -5.51 7.23 15.83
C ASP A 212 -6.22 7.23 14.48
N VAL A 213 -6.47 6.04 13.93
CA VAL A 213 -7.05 5.87 12.59
C VAL A 213 -8.06 4.74 12.60
N LYS A 214 -9.18 4.93 11.90
CA LYS A 214 -10.14 3.87 11.59
C LYS A 214 -10.39 3.83 10.09
N THR A 215 -10.16 2.68 9.50
CA THR A 215 -10.35 2.44 8.07
C THR A 215 -11.34 1.30 7.87
N THR A 216 -12.41 1.52 7.12
CA THR A 216 -13.31 0.46 6.67
C THR A 216 -13.15 0.22 5.18
N THR A 217 -13.39 -1.01 4.75
CA THR A 217 -13.34 -1.41 3.34
C THR A 217 -14.49 -2.37 3.08
N ASP A 218 -15.38 -1.98 2.20
CA ASP A 218 -16.45 -2.82 1.68
C ASP A 218 -16.10 -3.27 0.27
N VAL A 219 -16.34 -4.54 -0.04
CA VAL A 219 -16.03 -5.15 -1.32
C VAL A 219 -17.33 -5.62 -1.96
N VAL A 220 -17.61 -5.10 -3.14
CA VAL A 220 -18.73 -5.52 -3.97
C VAL A 220 -18.16 -6.06 -5.26
N GLU A 221 -18.57 -7.26 -5.66
CA GLU A 221 -18.30 -7.73 -7.02
C GLU A 221 -19.61 -8.08 -7.71
N ASP A 222 -19.67 -7.76 -9.00
CA ASP A 222 -20.65 -8.26 -9.95
C ASP A 222 -19.96 -9.22 -10.94
N ASN A 223 -20.64 -9.65 -12.00
CA ASN A 223 -20.11 -10.68 -12.91
C ASN A 223 -18.77 -10.33 -13.59
N THR A 224 -18.42 -9.04 -13.70
CA THR A 224 -17.21 -8.60 -14.43
C THR A 224 -16.35 -7.62 -13.65
N THR A 225 -16.91 -6.93 -12.66
CA THR A 225 -16.29 -5.80 -11.99
C THR A 225 -16.17 -6.04 -10.50
N LEU A 226 -15.01 -5.69 -9.95
CA LEU A 226 -14.75 -5.62 -8.53
C LEU A 226 -14.67 -4.15 -8.11
N LYS A 227 -15.43 -3.78 -7.08
CA LYS A 227 -15.41 -2.45 -6.45
C LYS A 227 -15.01 -2.57 -4.98
N LYS A 228 -14.13 -1.68 -4.53
CA LYS A 228 -13.78 -1.52 -3.11
C LYS A 228 -14.10 -0.10 -2.65
N TYR A 229 -14.95 0.02 -1.65
CA TYR A 229 -15.28 1.28 -0.99
C TYR A 229 -14.45 1.40 0.27
N LYS A 230 -13.48 2.32 0.29
CA LYS A 230 -12.58 2.52 1.42
C LYS A 230 -12.90 3.84 2.10
N ASN A 231 -13.25 3.78 3.38
CA ASN A 231 -13.51 4.96 4.20
C ASN A 231 -12.48 5.04 5.32
N GLU A 232 -11.83 6.17 5.49
CA GLU A 232 -10.82 6.38 6.53
C GLU A 232 -11.15 7.64 7.32
N ILE A 233 -11.04 7.53 8.64
CA ILE A 233 -11.07 8.65 9.57
C ILE A 233 -9.75 8.65 10.31
N ASP A 234 -8.98 9.71 10.14
CA ASP A 234 -7.75 9.97 10.89
C ASP A 234 -8.07 11.02 11.96
N TYR A 235 -8.16 10.56 13.20
CA TYR A 235 -8.48 11.39 14.36
C TYR A 235 -7.31 12.28 14.76
N LYS A 236 -6.08 11.86 14.46
CA LYS A 236 -4.86 12.61 14.78
C LYS A 236 -4.73 13.86 13.89
N ASN A 237 -4.97 13.70 12.60
CA ASN A 237 -4.85 14.78 11.61
C ASN A 237 -6.19 15.46 11.29
N GLN A 238 -7.29 15.01 11.90
CA GLN A 238 -8.65 15.51 11.66
C GLN A 238 -9.04 15.44 10.18
N THR A 239 -8.79 14.29 9.55
CA THR A 239 -9.10 14.10 8.13
C THR A 239 -10.06 12.95 7.91
N LYS A 240 -10.77 13.00 6.78
CA LYS A 240 -11.68 11.94 6.34
C LYS A 240 -11.52 11.66 4.86
N THR A 241 -11.33 10.40 4.50
CA THR A 241 -11.23 9.96 3.11
C THR A 241 -12.34 8.98 2.79
N ASN A 242 -12.95 9.12 1.62
CA ASN A 242 -13.87 8.16 1.05
C ASN A 242 -13.38 7.91 -0.38
N ALA A 243 -12.88 6.70 -0.66
CA ALA A 243 -12.33 6.32 -1.94
C ALA A 243 -13.07 5.11 -2.52
N ILE A 244 -13.26 5.11 -3.82
CA ILE A 244 -13.83 3.98 -4.57
C ILE A 244 -12.74 3.51 -5.51
N TYR A 245 -12.38 2.24 -5.39
CA TYR A 245 -11.51 1.54 -6.32
C TYR A 245 -12.36 0.64 -7.19
N SER A 246 -12.06 0.57 -8.49
CA SER A 246 -12.77 -0.32 -9.42
C SER A 246 -11.84 -0.88 -10.49
N GLY A 247 -12.16 -2.09 -10.95
CA GLY A 247 -11.47 -2.76 -12.04
C GLY A 247 -12.11 -4.12 -12.30
N GLU A 248 -11.60 -4.83 -13.31
CA GLU A 248 -12.02 -6.20 -13.57
C GLU A 248 -11.54 -7.14 -12.44
N ILE A 249 -12.26 -8.24 -12.20
CA ILE A 249 -12.04 -9.15 -11.05
C ILE A 249 -10.60 -9.71 -10.96
N LYS A 250 -9.87 -9.75 -12.08
CA LYS A 250 -8.49 -10.26 -12.18
C LYS A 250 -7.45 -9.19 -12.53
N SER A 251 -7.85 -7.93 -12.51
CA SER A 251 -6.98 -6.80 -12.86
C SER A 251 -6.68 -5.95 -11.63
N PRO A 252 -5.53 -5.25 -11.59
CA PRO A 252 -5.26 -4.27 -10.55
C PRO A 252 -6.41 -3.25 -10.46
N LEU A 253 -6.88 -2.96 -9.24
CA LEU A 253 -7.92 -1.96 -9.05
C LEU A 253 -7.30 -0.57 -9.14
N SER A 254 -7.94 0.31 -9.91
CA SER A 254 -7.59 1.73 -9.99
C SER A 254 -8.53 2.56 -9.12
N VAL A 255 -8.07 3.72 -8.64
CA VAL A 255 -8.96 4.70 -7.99
C VAL A 255 -9.93 5.23 -9.04
N ALA A 256 -11.22 5.13 -8.80
CA ALA A 256 -12.27 5.71 -9.64
C ALA A 256 -12.77 7.04 -9.11
N TYR A 257 -12.82 7.16 -7.78
CA TYR A 257 -13.29 8.34 -7.06
C TYR A 257 -12.55 8.48 -5.74
N GLN A 258 -12.26 9.71 -5.33
CA GLN A 258 -11.91 10.03 -3.96
C GLN A 258 -12.54 11.36 -3.52
N LYS A 259 -13.03 11.38 -2.28
CA LYS A 259 -13.32 12.58 -1.50
C LYS A 259 -12.41 12.61 -0.27
N TYR A 260 -11.62 13.67 -0.12
CA TYR A 260 -10.72 13.88 1.00
C TYR A 260 -11.04 15.20 1.69
N GLU A 261 -11.45 15.14 2.95
CA GLU A 261 -11.72 16.29 3.81
C GLU A 261 -10.52 16.50 4.74
N TYR A 262 -9.99 17.73 4.78
CA TYR A 262 -8.80 18.08 5.57
C TYR A 262 -8.82 19.54 6.02
N ILE A 263 -7.94 19.88 6.96
CA ILE A 263 -7.62 21.27 7.30
C ILE A 263 -6.44 21.70 6.44
N ASN A 264 -6.63 22.70 5.59
CA ASN A 264 -5.57 23.22 4.74
C ASN A 264 -4.48 23.86 5.62
N PRO A 265 -3.22 23.39 5.55
CA PRO A 265 -2.15 23.90 6.41
C PRO A 265 -1.76 25.36 6.12
N LEU A 266 -2.07 25.89 4.93
CA LEU A 266 -1.79 27.27 4.56
C LEU A 266 -2.82 28.26 5.10
N THR A 267 -4.10 27.85 5.09
CA THR A 267 -5.22 28.74 5.44
C THR A 267 -5.86 28.41 6.79
N ASN A 268 -5.53 27.25 7.37
CA ASN A 268 -6.15 26.67 8.56
C ASN A 268 -7.68 26.51 8.44
N LYS A 269 -8.20 26.42 7.21
CA LYS A 269 -9.63 26.25 6.91
C LYS A 269 -9.92 24.83 6.46
N LYS A 270 -11.16 24.39 6.67
CA LYS A 270 -11.61 23.09 6.16
C LYS A 270 -11.77 23.15 4.65
N GLU A 271 -11.18 22.19 3.95
CA GLU A 271 -11.31 22.01 2.52
C GLU A 271 -11.67 20.55 2.19
N THR A 272 -12.33 20.35 1.06
CA THR A 272 -12.63 19.04 0.50
C THR A 272 -12.03 18.92 -0.89
N GLN A 273 -11.12 17.96 -1.10
CA GLN A 273 -10.66 17.57 -2.42
C GLN A 273 -11.54 16.46 -2.98
N ILE A 274 -11.98 16.63 -4.23
CA ILE A 274 -12.66 15.60 -5.01
C ILE A 274 -11.79 15.25 -6.21
N LEU A 275 -11.54 13.96 -6.39
CA LEU A 275 -10.81 13.38 -7.52
C LEU A 275 -11.72 12.37 -8.24
N THR A 276 -11.84 12.50 -9.55
CA THR A 276 -12.62 11.58 -10.41
C THR A 276 -11.85 11.29 -11.69
N LYS A 277 -12.06 10.13 -12.32
CA LYS A 277 -11.49 9.87 -13.65
C LYS A 277 -11.94 10.96 -14.65
N SER A 278 -11.04 11.32 -15.57
CA SER A 278 -11.35 12.22 -16.68
C SER A 278 -11.62 11.43 -17.97
N ASP A 279 -12.06 12.11 -19.03
CA ASP A 279 -12.21 11.51 -20.37
C ASP A 279 -10.86 11.19 -21.02
N VAL A 280 -9.77 11.70 -20.44
CA VAL A 280 -8.39 11.42 -20.82
C VAL A 280 -7.87 10.33 -19.88
N GLU A 281 -7.58 9.17 -20.45
CA GLU A 281 -6.93 8.05 -19.74
C GLU A 281 -5.63 8.52 -19.07
N GLY A 282 -5.39 8.05 -17.85
CA GLY A 282 -4.23 8.45 -17.06
C GLY A 282 -4.31 9.85 -16.44
N ILE A 283 -5.47 10.51 -16.49
CA ILE A 283 -5.69 11.84 -15.89
C ILE A 283 -6.93 11.82 -14.98
N PHE A 284 -6.77 12.38 -13.78
CA PHE A 284 -7.86 12.66 -12.86
C PHE A 284 -8.32 14.12 -12.99
N ASN A 285 -9.62 14.33 -13.03
CA ASN A 285 -10.21 15.64 -12.73
C ASN A 285 -10.11 15.87 -11.22
N SER A 286 -9.71 17.07 -10.82
CA SER A 286 -9.58 17.44 -9.42
C SER A 286 -10.16 18.81 -9.14
N LYS A 287 -10.92 18.92 -8.05
CA LYS A 287 -11.40 20.20 -7.51
C LYS A 287 -11.29 20.24 -6.00
N ILE A 288 -11.11 21.44 -5.48
CA ILE A 288 -11.18 21.78 -4.06
C ILE A 288 -12.47 22.54 -3.80
N ILE A 289 -13.18 22.18 -2.76
CA ILE A 289 -14.36 22.89 -2.25
C ILE A 289 -13.99 23.44 -0.87
N ASP A 290 -14.10 24.76 -0.70
CA ASP A 290 -13.83 25.42 0.58
C ASP A 290 -15.02 25.30 1.56
N GLU A 291 -14.85 25.82 2.78
CA GLU A 291 -15.88 25.83 3.82
C GLU A 291 -17.17 26.60 3.44
N ASN A 292 -17.10 27.48 2.45
CA ASN A 292 -18.24 28.27 1.95
C ASN A 292 -18.90 27.62 0.71
N GLY A 293 -18.37 26.48 0.24
CA GLY A 293 -18.86 25.81 -0.96
C GLY A 293 -18.28 26.35 -2.27
N ASN A 294 -17.30 27.25 -2.24
CA ASN A 294 -16.65 27.73 -3.46
C ASN A 294 -15.76 26.64 -4.04
N GLU A 295 -15.82 26.46 -5.36
CA GLU A 295 -15.04 25.46 -6.07
C GLU A 295 -13.79 26.08 -6.74
N ARG A 296 -12.64 25.42 -6.57
CA ARG A 296 -11.41 25.70 -7.30
C ARG A 296 -11.00 24.44 -8.08
N ILE A 297 -10.91 24.55 -9.40
CA ILE A 297 -10.45 23.45 -10.25
C ILE A 297 -8.92 23.35 -10.18
N GLU A 298 -8.41 22.18 -9.78
CA GLU A 298 -6.98 21.89 -9.73
C GLU A 298 -6.51 21.12 -10.96
N CYS A 299 -7.36 20.30 -11.57
CA CYS A 299 -7.00 19.54 -12.76
C CYS A 299 -8.24 19.23 -13.61
N VAL A 300 -8.11 19.38 -14.92
CA VAL A 300 -9.13 18.99 -15.88
C VAL A 300 -8.49 18.30 -17.09
N GLY A 301 -9.05 17.17 -17.50
CA GLY A 301 -8.71 16.45 -18.74
C GLY A 301 -9.93 16.39 -19.66
N LEU A 302 -9.78 16.89 -20.88
CA LEU A 302 -10.82 16.91 -21.91
C LEU A 302 -10.34 16.16 -23.15
N LYS A 303 -11.21 15.33 -23.71
CA LYS A 303 -10.96 14.59 -24.96
C LYS A 303 -12.11 14.82 -25.94
N ASN A 304 -11.77 15.27 -27.14
CA ASN A 304 -12.71 15.39 -28.26
C ASN A 304 -12.12 14.71 -29.50
N GLY A 305 -12.55 13.48 -29.79
CA GLY A 305 -11.94 12.66 -30.83
C GLY A 305 -10.44 12.41 -30.56
N ASN A 306 -9.57 12.90 -31.45
CA ASN A 306 -8.12 12.81 -31.34
C ASN A 306 -7.47 14.01 -30.64
N GLU A 307 -8.26 15.01 -30.25
CA GLU A 307 -7.80 16.19 -29.53
C GLU A 307 -7.91 15.95 -28.02
N ILE A 308 -6.81 16.19 -27.32
CA ILE A 308 -6.72 16.09 -25.86
C ILE A 308 -6.19 17.42 -25.34
N LYS A 309 -6.84 17.94 -24.29
CA LYS A 309 -6.35 19.06 -23.49
C LYS A 309 -6.36 18.67 -22.02
N VAL A 310 -5.22 18.81 -21.35
CA VAL A 310 -5.09 18.66 -19.91
C VAL A 310 -4.54 19.95 -19.34
N GLU A 311 -5.12 20.41 -18.25
CA GLU A 311 -4.63 21.58 -17.52
C GLU A 311 -4.62 21.28 -16.02
N LYS A 312 -3.48 21.52 -15.37
CA LYS A 312 -3.27 21.32 -13.93
C LYS A 312 -2.79 22.63 -13.31
N ASN A 313 -3.47 23.08 -12.27
CA ASN A 313 -3.19 24.26 -11.46
C ASN A 313 -3.11 23.82 -10.00
N LEU A 314 -1.93 23.35 -9.58
CA LEU A 314 -1.73 22.67 -8.30
C LEU A 314 -1.03 23.58 -7.30
N ILE A 315 -1.37 23.44 -6.02
CA ILE A 315 -0.74 24.17 -4.91
C ILE A 315 -0.26 23.15 -3.87
N SER A 316 1.02 23.23 -3.53
CA SER A 316 1.68 22.37 -2.54
C SER A 316 1.44 22.87 -1.09
N LEU A 317 1.94 22.11 -0.11
CA LEU A 317 1.76 22.41 1.32
C LEU A 317 2.43 23.72 1.79
N ASP A 318 3.42 24.22 1.06
CA ASP A 318 4.15 25.44 1.41
C ASP A 318 3.78 26.66 0.53
N GLY A 319 2.80 26.48 -0.36
CA GLY A 319 2.32 27.51 -1.28
C GLY A 319 3.02 27.54 -2.64
N THR A 320 4.03 26.69 -2.88
CA THR A 320 4.62 26.51 -4.23
C THR A 320 3.54 26.03 -5.19
N LYS A 321 3.50 26.63 -6.39
CA LYS A 321 2.46 26.43 -7.40
C LYS A 321 3.03 25.70 -8.62
N THR A 322 2.29 24.72 -9.12
CA THR A 322 2.61 24.00 -10.37
C THR A 322 1.51 24.27 -11.39
N HIS A 323 1.91 24.74 -12.58
CA HIS A 323 1.03 24.87 -13.72
C HIS A 323 1.50 23.94 -14.85
N HIS A 324 0.65 23.03 -15.30
CA HIS A 324 0.98 22.07 -16.35
C HIS A 324 -0.13 21.98 -17.40
N ILE A 325 0.21 22.25 -18.65
CA ILE A 325 -0.67 22.12 -19.80
C ILE A 325 -0.14 21.03 -20.72
N ILE A 326 -1.03 20.15 -21.18
CA ILE A 326 -0.76 19.20 -22.26
C ILE A 326 -1.81 19.42 -23.33
N THR A 327 -1.39 19.66 -24.57
CA THR A 327 -2.26 19.63 -25.74
C THR A 327 -1.75 18.57 -26.71
N LYS A 328 -2.66 17.72 -27.18
CA LYS A 328 -2.34 16.70 -28.17
C LYS A 328 -3.39 16.70 -29.27
N ASN A 329 -2.95 16.71 -30.51
CA ASN A 329 -3.80 16.56 -31.69
C ASN A 329 -3.19 15.46 -32.58
N GLY A 330 -3.78 14.27 -32.55
CA GLY A 330 -3.22 13.10 -33.22
C GLY A 330 -1.84 12.74 -32.65
N ASN A 331 -0.80 12.78 -33.50
CA ASN A 331 0.59 12.50 -33.10
C ASN A 331 1.38 13.74 -32.69
N ASN A 332 0.76 14.92 -32.73
CA ASN A 332 1.40 16.17 -32.36
C ASN A 332 1.06 16.48 -30.91
N THR A 333 2.07 16.73 -30.08
CA THR A 333 1.90 17.09 -28.68
C THR A 333 2.70 18.33 -28.35
N GLN A 334 2.13 19.19 -27.51
CA GLN A 334 2.83 20.28 -26.84
C GLN A 334 2.58 20.17 -25.34
N THR A 335 3.62 20.40 -24.55
CA THR A 335 3.52 20.47 -23.09
C THR A 335 4.14 21.77 -22.59
N PHE A 336 3.53 22.37 -21.58
CA PHE A 336 4.08 23.52 -20.86
C PHE A 336 4.00 23.25 -19.37
N TYR A 337 5.13 23.25 -18.69
CA TYR A 337 5.24 22.99 -17.26
C TYR A 337 5.96 24.16 -16.59
N GLU A 338 5.35 24.75 -15.59
CA GLU A 338 5.89 25.86 -14.81
C GLU A 338 5.75 25.58 -13.32
N ILE A 339 6.80 25.90 -12.55
CA ILE A 339 6.73 25.94 -11.09
C ILE A 339 7.08 27.33 -10.62
N LYS A 340 6.24 27.88 -9.75
CA LYS A 340 6.46 29.15 -9.07
C LYS A 340 6.55 28.95 -7.57
N ASP A 341 7.41 29.71 -6.91
CA ASP A 341 7.44 29.76 -5.45
C ASP A 341 6.14 30.37 -4.89
N LYS A 342 6.00 30.38 -3.56
CA LYS A 342 4.84 30.96 -2.88
C LYS A 342 4.62 32.46 -3.17
N ASN A 343 5.66 33.18 -3.59
CA ASN A 343 5.63 34.60 -3.91
C ASN A 343 5.33 34.86 -5.39
N GLY A 344 5.28 33.82 -6.22
CA GLY A 344 5.04 33.91 -7.66
C GLY A 344 6.30 33.97 -8.52
N ASN A 345 7.50 33.86 -7.94
CA ASN A 345 8.75 33.81 -8.70
C ASN A 345 8.87 32.47 -9.42
N ILE A 346 9.25 32.51 -10.71
CA ILE A 346 9.44 31.30 -11.51
C ILE A 346 10.69 30.55 -11.04
N ILE A 347 10.52 29.26 -10.72
CA ILE A 347 11.60 28.34 -10.32
C ILE A 347 12.05 27.49 -11.52
N THR A 348 11.09 26.99 -12.31
CA THR A 348 11.37 26.16 -13.49
C THR A 348 10.31 26.40 -14.57
N THR A 349 10.73 26.34 -15.82
CA THR A 349 9.86 26.23 -16.98
C THR A 349 10.38 25.18 -17.95
N VAL A 350 9.48 24.33 -18.41
CA VAL A 350 9.73 23.32 -19.43
C VAL A 350 8.60 23.35 -20.44
N GLU A 351 8.91 23.84 -21.63
CA GLU A 351 8.03 23.77 -22.79
C GLU A 351 8.58 22.73 -23.76
N ARG A 352 7.76 21.77 -24.19
CA ARG A 352 8.15 20.79 -25.19
C ARG A 352 7.15 20.69 -26.31
N THR A 353 7.66 20.39 -27.49
CA THR A 353 6.85 20.04 -28.65
C THR A 353 7.37 18.75 -29.26
N PHE A 354 6.47 17.91 -29.73
CA PHE A 354 6.75 16.83 -30.67
C PHE A 354 5.72 16.88 -31.79
N LYS A 355 6.17 16.88 -33.04
CA LYS A 355 5.32 16.93 -34.23
C LYS A 355 5.78 15.89 -35.23
N LYS A 356 4.87 14.99 -35.63
CA LYS A 356 5.11 14.08 -36.74
C LYS A 356 4.76 14.80 -38.04
N ILE A 357 5.77 15.07 -38.87
CA ILE A 357 5.60 15.79 -40.15
C ILE A 357 5.20 14.80 -41.26
N SER A 358 5.85 13.64 -41.29
CA SER A 358 5.53 12.52 -42.18
C SER A 358 5.96 11.19 -41.53
N ASP A 359 5.81 10.07 -42.23
CA ASP A 359 6.34 8.78 -41.76
C ASP A 359 7.87 8.72 -41.68
N THR A 360 8.56 9.67 -42.31
CA THR A 360 10.02 9.74 -42.32
C THR A 360 10.58 11.00 -41.69
N LYS A 361 9.73 11.96 -41.28
CA LYS A 361 10.17 13.23 -40.71
C LYS A 361 9.39 13.58 -39.45
N ALA A 362 10.10 14.01 -38.42
CA ALA A 362 9.52 14.57 -37.21
C ALA A 362 10.30 15.81 -36.76
N PHE A 363 9.67 16.59 -35.90
CA PHE A 363 10.24 17.76 -35.26
C PHE A 363 10.00 17.65 -33.76
N SER A 364 10.96 18.09 -32.97
CA SER A 364 10.78 18.22 -31.53
C SER A 364 11.52 19.43 -30.98
N SER A 365 11.03 20.00 -29.89
CA SER A 365 11.74 21.06 -29.17
C SER A 365 11.63 20.91 -27.65
N ILE A 366 12.57 21.56 -26.96
CA ILE A 366 12.57 21.79 -25.51
C ILE A 366 13.03 23.22 -25.25
N ASN A 367 12.18 24.05 -24.64
CA ASN A 367 12.46 25.45 -24.33
C ASN A 367 13.06 26.24 -25.51
N GLY A 368 12.50 26.07 -26.72
CA GLY A 368 12.98 26.74 -27.92
C GLY A 368 14.27 26.17 -28.52
N HIS A 369 14.87 25.14 -27.92
CA HIS A 369 15.92 24.35 -28.55
C HIS A 369 15.29 23.28 -29.45
N GLU A 370 15.58 23.31 -30.74
CA GLU A 370 14.82 22.62 -31.78
C GLU A 370 15.62 21.52 -32.47
N TYR A 371 14.93 20.43 -32.82
CA TYR A 371 15.51 19.28 -33.50
C TYR A 371 14.66 18.85 -34.68
N ALA A 372 15.31 18.66 -35.84
CA ALA A 372 14.73 17.95 -36.97
C ALA A 372 15.18 16.49 -36.95
N ILE A 373 14.23 15.58 -37.16
CA ILE A 373 14.47 14.13 -37.11
C ILE A 373 14.08 13.54 -38.46
N THR A 374 15.02 12.86 -39.11
CA THR A 374 14.77 12.13 -40.37
C THR A 374 15.01 10.64 -40.15
N LYS A 375 13.99 9.82 -40.41
CA LYS A 375 14.07 8.36 -40.40
C LYS A 375 14.55 7.85 -41.75
N LEU A 376 15.68 7.17 -41.74
CA LEU A 376 16.24 6.43 -42.87
C LEU A 376 16.07 4.92 -42.65
N PRO A 377 16.26 4.06 -43.68
CA PRO A 377 15.99 2.62 -43.55
C PRO A 377 16.76 1.90 -42.43
N LYS A 378 17.95 2.39 -42.04
CA LYS A 378 18.82 1.75 -41.04
C LYS A 378 19.33 2.71 -39.96
N GLU A 379 18.91 3.97 -39.98
CA GLU A 379 19.41 5.01 -39.08
C GLU A 379 18.38 6.14 -38.91
N TYR A 380 18.57 6.94 -37.86
CA TYR A 380 17.91 8.21 -37.66
C TYR A 380 18.96 9.32 -37.79
N GLU A 381 18.65 10.37 -38.54
CA GLU A 381 19.42 11.61 -38.55
C GLU A 381 18.72 12.61 -37.65
N VAL A 382 19.44 13.12 -36.65
CA VAL A 382 18.95 14.18 -35.76
C VAL A 382 19.80 15.40 -36.00
N THR A 383 19.19 16.47 -36.51
CA THR A 383 19.82 17.78 -36.68
C THR A 383 19.37 18.69 -35.56
N ASP A 384 20.34 19.17 -34.78
CA ASP A 384 20.15 20.27 -33.85
C ASP A 384 20.06 21.57 -34.66
N LEU A 385 18.90 22.22 -34.67
CA LEU A 385 18.65 23.39 -35.51
C LEU A 385 19.30 24.66 -34.94
N ASN A 386 19.69 24.65 -33.66
CA ASN A 386 20.37 25.77 -33.01
C ASN A 386 21.86 25.79 -33.34
N SER A 387 22.51 24.62 -33.38
CA SER A 387 23.93 24.49 -33.76
C SER A 387 24.15 24.14 -35.25
N ASN A 388 23.11 23.70 -35.93
CA ASN A 388 23.13 23.13 -37.28
C ASN A 388 23.99 21.84 -37.39
N GLU A 389 24.26 21.17 -36.27
CA GLU A 389 24.99 19.90 -36.24
C GLU A 389 24.03 18.72 -36.46
N THR A 390 24.47 17.74 -37.27
CA THR A 390 23.69 16.53 -37.55
C THR A 390 24.40 15.30 -37.05
N VAL A 391 23.69 14.49 -36.27
CA VAL A 391 24.16 13.20 -35.75
C VAL A 391 23.39 12.07 -36.43
N LYS A 392 24.12 11.10 -36.98
CA LYS A 392 23.55 9.87 -37.55
C LYS A 392 23.60 8.75 -36.52
N ILE A 393 22.44 8.19 -36.19
CA ILE A 393 22.29 7.17 -35.15
C ILE A 393 21.79 5.88 -35.80
N LYS A 394 22.62 4.83 -35.82
CA LYS A 394 22.24 3.55 -36.44
C LYS A 394 21.22 2.82 -35.57
N VAL A 395 20.15 2.30 -36.19
CA VAL A 395 19.09 1.56 -35.48
C VAL A 395 19.67 0.37 -34.71
N LYS A 396 20.62 -0.35 -35.30
CA LYS A 396 21.28 -1.51 -34.66
C LYS A 396 22.05 -1.15 -33.37
N ASP A 397 22.45 0.12 -33.21
CA ASP A 397 23.19 0.59 -32.04
C ASP A 397 22.21 0.95 -30.91
N LEU A 398 20.93 1.20 -31.23
CA LEU A 398 19.85 1.49 -30.28
C LEU A 398 18.99 0.26 -29.95
N VAL A 399 19.14 -0.87 -30.64
CA VAL A 399 18.24 -2.03 -30.46
C VAL A 399 19.00 -3.25 -29.96
N LYS A 400 18.51 -3.85 -28.88
CA LYS A 400 18.93 -5.17 -28.42
C LYS A 400 17.92 -6.21 -28.88
N THR A 401 18.35 -7.11 -29.76
CA THR A 401 17.53 -8.25 -30.19
C THR A 401 17.55 -9.36 -29.14
N LYS A 402 16.44 -10.08 -28.99
CA LYS A 402 16.32 -11.19 -28.03
C LYS A 402 17.15 -12.38 -28.48
N ASN A 403 17.10 -12.70 -29.77
CA ASN A 403 17.97 -13.68 -30.43
C ASN A 403 18.08 -13.38 -31.93
N ILE A 404 18.83 -14.21 -32.67
CA ILE A 404 19.05 -14.01 -34.12
C ILE A 404 17.77 -14.23 -34.95
N PHE A 405 16.87 -15.11 -34.49
CA PHE A 405 15.63 -15.46 -35.19
C PHE A 405 14.56 -14.37 -35.06
N THR A 406 14.54 -13.62 -33.96
CA THR A 406 13.61 -12.50 -33.73
C THR A 406 14.19 -11.13 -34.12
N ALA A 407 15.43 -11.08 -34.62
CA ALA A 407 16.13 -9.82 -34.85
C ALA A 407 15.35 -8.83 -35.75
N LYS A 408 14.71 -9.33 -36.82
CA LYS A 408 13.91 -8.49 -37.72
C LYS A 408 12.64 -7.95 -37.05
N SER A 409 11.92 -8.78 -36.28
CA SER A 409 10.71 -8.35 -35.58
C SER A 409 11.05 -7.39 -34.45
N ASP A 410 12.11 -7.66 -33.67
CA ASP A 410 12.55 -6.80 -32.57
C ASP A 410 12.95 -5.41 -33.09
N ILE A 411 13.66 -5.33 -34.22
CA ILE A 411 13.98 -4.04 -34.85
C ILE A 411 12.71 -3.30 -35.26
N LYS A 412 11.73 -3.99 -35.87
CA LYS A 412 10.47 -3.37 -36.29
C LYS A 412 9.66 -2.84 -35.10
N GLU A 413 9.57 -3.60 -34.02
CA GLU A 413 8.87 -3.17 -32.80
C GLU A 413 9.60 -2.00 -32.13
N ALA A 414 10.92 -2.06 -32.00
CA ALA A 414 11.69 -0.94 -31.44
C ALA A 414 11.58 0.33 -32.29
N GLN A 415 11.48 0.22 -33.62
CA GLN A 415 11.24 1.37 -34.49
C GLN A 415 9.89 2.06 -34.22
N LYS A 416 8.83 1.32 -33.87
CA LYS A 416 7.54 1.93 -33.49
C LYS A 416 7.67 2.82 -32.26
N ILE A 417 8.58 2.47 -31.35
CA ILE A 417 8.91 3.27 -30.17
C ILE A 417 9.74 4.48 -30.60
N LEU A 418 10.86 4.25 -31.29
CA LEU A 418 11.81 5.28 -31.74
C LEU A 418 11.16 6.37 -32.60
N ASP A 419 10.15 6.02 -33.40
CA ASP A 419 9.39 6.98 -34.22
C ASP A 419 8.58 8.00 -33.40
N LYS A 420 8.41 7.78 -32.09
CA LYS A 420 7.71 8.66 -31.15
C LYS A 420 8.67 9.42 -30.21
N VAL A 421 9.99 9.21 -30.33
CA VAL A 421 11.01 9.75 -29.40
C VAL A 421 11.49 11.12 -29.87
N SER A 422 11.67 12.06 -28.94
CA SER A 422 12.21 13.40 -29.23
C SER A 422 13.69 13.36 -29.62
N GLY A 423 14.15 14.37 -30.38
CA GLY A 423 15.51 14.45 -30.89
C GLY A 423 16.56 14.46 -29.77
N ASP A 424 16.35 15.23 -28.72
CA ASP A 424 17.24 15.26 -27.54
C ASP A 424 17.31 13.89 -26.82
N THR A 425 16.19 13.16 -26.77
CA THR A 425 16.15 11.83 -26.16
C THR A 425 16.89 10.82 -27.05
N LEU A 426 16.72 10.88 -28.38
CA LEU A 426 17.49 10.04 -29.32
C LEU A 426 19.01 10.29 -29.18
N LEU A 427 19.44 11.55 -29.10
CA LEU A 427 20.83 11.93 -28.90
C LEU A 427 21.35 11.40 -27.54
N THR A 428 20.53 11.49 -26.50
CA THR A 428 20.87 10.97 -25.16
C THR A 428 21.08 9.46 -25.19
N LEU A 429 20.15 8.70 -25.77
CA LEU A 429 20.27 7.24 -25.89
C LEU A 429 21.52 6.84 -26.68
N ALA A 430 21.81 7.53 -27.78
CA ALA A 430 22.99 7.27 -28.59
C ALA A 430 24.29 7.55 -27.82
N LYS A 431 24.37 8.69 -27.12
CA LYS A 431 25.53 9.08 -26.31
C LYS A 431 25.79 8.10 -25.16
N GLN A 432 24.72 7.66 -24.48
CA GLN A 432 24.81 6.71 -23.38
C GLN A 432 24.98 5.26 -23.85
N LYS A 433 24.80 4.98 -25.15
CA LYS A 433 24.75 3.62 -25.73
C LYS A 433 23.65 2.76 -25.09
N THR A 434 22.54 3.39 -24.72
CA THR A 434 21.38 2.73 -24.13
C THR A 434 20.58 2.05 -25.23
N ARG A 435 20.28 0.76 -25.05
CA ARG A 435 19.60 -0.05 -26.06
C ARG A 435 18.19 -0.43 -25.64
N ILE A 436 17.26 -0.40 -26.58
CA ILE A 436 15.88 -0.79 -26.42
C ILE A 436 15.74 -2.29 -26.75
N LYS A 437 15.16 -3.03 -25.81
CA LYS A 437 14.65 -4.38 -26.01
C LYS A 437 13.12 -4.32 -25.94
N PRO A 438 12.40 -4.42 -27.07
CA PRO A 438 10.95 -4.27 -27.07
C PRO A 438 10.28 -5.41 -26.28
N GLU A 439 9.30 -5.06 -25.45
CA GLU A 439 8.47 -5.98 -24.70
C GLU A 439 6.98 -5.77 -25.04
N THR A 440 6.21 -6.86 -24.95
CA THR A 440 4.79 -6.83 -25.29
C THR A 440 3.88 -6.38 -24.15
N SER A 441 4.41 -6.35 -22.92
CA SER A 441 3.64 -6.03 -21.72
C SER A 441 4.27 -4.86 -21.00
N ILE A 442 3.45 -3.85 -20.67
CA ILE A 442 3.85 -2.70 -19.85
C ILE A 442 4.46 -3.14 -18.52
N TYR A 443 3.95 -4.22 -17.91
CA TYR A 443 4.38 -4.76 -16.61
C TYR A 443 5.76 -5.44 -16.64
N LYS A 444 6.34 -5.63 -17.82
CA LYS A 444 7.70 -6.16 -18.00
C LYS A 444 8.69 -5.06 -18.37
N SER A 445 8.24 -3.80 -18.38
CA SER A 445 9.14 -2.68 -18.64
C SER A 445 10.05 -2.47 -17.44
N ALA A 446 11.35 -2.33 -17.70
CA ALA A 446 12.38 -2.12 -16.70
C ALA A 446 13.71 -1.73 -17.37
N PHE A 447 14.43 -0.81 -16.73
CA PHE A 447 15.81 -0.49 -17.05
C PHE A 447 16.78 -1.44 -16.34
N ASN A 448 17.63 -2.11 -17.13
CA ASN A 448 18.74 -2.91 -16.63
C ASN A 448 20.03 -2.09 -16.69
N TYR A 449 20.47 -1.60 -15.54
CA TYR A 449 21.65 -0.72 -15.43
C TYR A 449 22.97 -1.42 -15.80
N ILE A 450 23.12 -2.71 -15.50
CA ILE A 450 24.36 -3.48 -15.78
C ILE A 450 24.61 -3.56 -17.29
N SER A 451 23.56 -3.86 -18.05
CA SER A 451 23.64 -4.06 -19.50
C SER A 451 23.29 -2.83 -20.33
N ASN A 452 22.87 -1.76 -19.66
CA ASN A 452 22.32 -0.53 -20.21
C ASN A 452 21.20 -0.79 -21.23
N ILE A 453 20.22 -1.61 -20.83
CA ILE A 453 19.09 -2.04 -21.67
C ILE A 453 17.77 -1.54 -21.07
N LEU A 454 16.97 -0.86 -21.89
CA LEU A 454 15.57 -0.54 -21.64
C LEU A 454 14.71 -1.69 -22.15
N ASN A 455 14.14 -2.50 -21.26
CA ASN A 455 13.04 -3.39 -21.63
C ASN A 455 11.77 -2.55 -21.56
N VAL A 456 11.06 -2.35 -22.67
CA VAL A 456 9.97 -1.37 -22.73
C VAL A 456 8.91 -1.78 -23.75
N SER A 457 7.65 -1.52 -23.44
CA SER A 457 6.56 -1.53 -24.43
C SER A 457 6.55 -0.24 -25.26
N ASP A 458 5.59 -0.10 -26.17
CA ASP A 458 5.42 1.10 -26.99
C ASP A 458 4.60 2.23 -26.34
N GLU A 459 4.34 2.10 -25.03
CA GLU A 459 3.73 3.12 -24.19
C GLU A 459 4.75 4.19 -23.79
N MET A 460 4.57 5.41 -24.32
CA MET A 460 5.59 6.45 -24.23
C MET A 460 5.81 7.00 -22.81
N PHE A 461 4.81 6.93 -21.93
CA PHE A 461 5.02 7.34 -20.54
C PHE A 461 5.95 6.37 -19.83
N VAL A 462 5.72 5.07 -20.00
CA VAL A 462 6.56 3.99 -19.44
C VAL A 462 7.95 4.03 -20.07
N PHE A 463 8.05 4.19 -21.39
CA PHE A 463 9.34 4.38 -22.05
C PHE A 463 10.14 5.54 -21.45
N ASN A 464 9.52 6.71 -21.29
CA ASN A 464 10.21 7.87 -20.71
C ASN A 464 10.51 7.69 -19.22
N HIS A 465 9.71 6.94 -18.48
CA HIS A 465 10.01 6.54 -17.11
C HIS A 465 11.34 5.76 -17.08
N GLU A 466 11.47 4.71 -17.89
CA GLU A 466 12.70 3.91 -17.95
C GLU A 466 13.91 4.70 -18.46
N VAL A 467 13.71 5.63 -19.41
CA VAL A 467 14.77 6.56 -19.84
C VAL A 467 15.24 7.44 -18.67
N GLY A 468 14.35 7.79 -17.74
CA GLY A 468 14.72 8.52 -16.53
C GLY A 468 15.70 7.74 -15.66
N HIS A 469 15.52 6.42 -15.49
CA HIS A 469 16.52 5.57 -14.82
C HIS A 469 17.86 5.54 -15.57
N SER A 470 17.84 5.46 -16.91
CA SER A 470 19.06 5.52 -17.73
C SER A 470 19.80 6.86 -17.60
N LYS A 471 19.08 7.97 -17.37
CA LYS A 471 19.68 9.28 -17.13
C LYS A 471 20.24 9.42 -15.72
N ASP A 472 19.59 8.80 -14.73
CA ASP A 472 20.05 8.82 -13.34
C ASP A 472 21.25 7.90 -13.10
N THR A 473 21.44 6.85 -13.91
CA THR A 473 22.42 5.80 -13.60
C THR A 473 23.69 5.87 -14.47
N VAL A 474 24.86 5.76 -13.85
CA VAL A 474 26.13 5.48 -14.53
C VAL A 474 26.74 4.20 -13.98
N TYR A 475 27.10 3.30 -14.89
CA TYR A 475 27.83 2.08 -14.56
C TYR A 475 29.34 2.31 -14.76
N ASP A 476 30.11 2.32 -13.66
CA ASP A 476 31.57 2.42 -13.71
C ASP A 476 32.18 1.02 -13.82
N LEU A 477 32.60 0.63 -15.04
CA LEU A 477 33.24 -0.66 -15.32
C LEU A 477 34.56 -0.89 -14.55
N LYS A 478 35.12 0.14 -13.88
CA LYS A 478 36.40 0.05 -13.16
C LYS A 478 36.26 -0.27 -11.67
N SER A 479 35.04 -0.25 -11.13
CA SER A 479 34.74 -0.68 -9.76
C SER A 479 33.71 -1.80 -9.84
N GLU A 480 34.07 -3.01 -9.40
CA GLU A 480 33.21 -4.20 -9.53
C GLU A 480 31.85 -4.10 -8.80
N ASP A 481 31.57 -3.02 -8.06
CA ASP A 481 30.35 -2.90 -7.23
C ASP A 481 29.60 -1.54 -7.22
N ASP A 482 30.03 -0.49 -7.94
CA ASP A 482 29.43 0.85 -7.74
C ASP A 482 28.58 1.32 -8.92
N THR A 483 27.29 0.98 -8.88
CA THR A 483 26.26 1.72 -9.62
C THR A 483 26.13 3.10 -8.99
N LYS A 484 26.48 4.17 -9.72
CA LYS A 484 26.37 5.54 -9.23
C LYS A 484 25.09 6.17 -9.78
N TYR A 485 24.20 6.57 -8.86
CA TYR A 485 23.09 7.44 -9.19
C TYR A 485 23.54 8.90 -9.18
N LEU A 486 23.36 9.60 -10.29
CA LEU A 486 23.84 10.96 -10.52
C LEU A 486 22.88 12.02 -9.96
N ILE A 487 21.58 11.76 -10.07
CA ILE A 487 20.52 12.72 -9.78
C ILE A 487 19.86 12.36 -8.45
N SER A 488 19.51 11.09 -8.23
CA SER A 488 18.84 10.68 -6.98
C SER A 488 19.75 10.72 -5.74
N ASN A 489 21.08 10.69 -5.92
CA ASN A 489 22.06 10.95 -4.87
C ASN A 489 22.62 12.39 -4.89
N ASN A 490 22.13 13.27 -5.77
CA ASN A 490 22.53 14.67 -5.75
C ASN A 490 22.09 15.31 -4.43
N GLU A 491 23.02 15.97 -3.73
CA GLU A 491 22.77 16.51 -2.38
C GLU A 491 21.62 17.52 -2.33
N GLU A 492 21.53 18.41 -3.33
CA GLU A 492 20.50 19.44 -3.43
C GLU A 492 19.12 18.82 -3.65
N PHE A 493 19.04 17.85 -4.57
CA PHE A 493 17.82 17.10 -4.83
C PHE A 493 17.38 16.32 -3.58
N LEU A 494 18.29 15.51 -3.01
CA LEU A 494 17.97 14.62 -1.90
C LEU A 494 17.53 15.40 -0.66
N LYS A 495 18.17 16.54 -0.36
CA LYS A 495 17.75 17.43 0.72
C LYS A 495 16.31 17.91 0.50
N THR A 496 16.05 18.53 -0.65
CA THR A 496 14.73 19.10 -0.98
C THR A 496 13.63 18.04 -0.99
N TYR A 497 13.91 16.89 -1.61
CA TYR A 497 13.00 15.75 -1.67
C TYR A 497 12.67 15.19 -0.28
N ASN A 498 13.65 15.10 0.63
CA ASN A 498 13.39 14.64 1.99
C ASN A 498 12.57 15.66 2.80
N GLU A 499 12.78 16.96 2.60
CA GLU A 499 11.96 18.01 3.23
C GLU A 499 10.50 17.93 2.77
N GLU A 500 10.25 17.84 1.45
CA GLU A 500 8.92 17.69 0.88
C GLU A 500 8.25 16.37 1.31
N LYS A 501 9.01 15.27 1.32
CA LYS A 501 8.56 13.97 1.81
C LYS A 501 8.14 14.01 3.27
N GLN A 502 8.93 14.64 4.15
CA GLN A 502 8.59 14.76 5.57
C GLN A 502 7.34 15.63 5.77
N ALA A 503 7.23 16.75 5.05
CA ALA A 503 6.04 17.58 5.06
C ALA A 503 4.81 16.79 4.61
N PHE A 504 4.93 16.01 3.54
CA PHE A 504 3.87 15.15 3.04
C PHE A 504 3.45 14.08 4.06
N LYS A 505 4.39 13.30 4.61
CA LYS A 505 4.10 12.27 5.62
C LYS A 505 3.50 12.85 6.91
N LYS A 506 3.80 14.12 7.23
CA LYS A 506 3.21 14.83 8.37
C LYS A 506 1.77 15.28 8.10
N ALA A 507 1.48 15.73 6.88
CA ALA A 507 0.18 16.31 6.52
C ALA A 507 -0.87 15.26 6.11
N PHE A 508 -0.44 14.08 5.67
CA PHE A 508 -1.32 13.09 5.05
C PHE A 508 -1.34 11.75 5.79
N THR A 509 -2.50 11.08 5.69
CA THR A 509 -2.75 9.77 6.30
C THR A 509 -1.95 8.65 5.63
N GLU A 510 -1.87 7.48 6.27
CA GLU A 510 -1.21 6.29 5.69
C GLU A 510 -1.85 5.87 4.36
N LEU A 511 -3.17 6.05 4.19
CA LEU A 511 -3.84 5.81 2.90
C LEU A 511 -3.25 6.67 1.78
N HIS A 512 -3.06 7.96 2.03
CA HIS A 512 -2.49 8.87 1.05
C HIS A 512 -1.01 8.63 0.81
N GLN A 513 -0.28 8.27 1.87
CA GLN A 513 1.12 7.86 1.76
C GLN A 513 1.27 6.63 0.85
N ASN A 514 0.35 5.67 0.92
CA ASN A 514 0.35 4.50 0.04
C ASN A 514 0.13 4.84 -1.45
N TYR A 515 -0.46 6.00 -1.79
CA TYR A 515 -0.57 6.42 -3.19
C TYR A 515 0.77 6.82 -3.79
N VAL A 516 1.71 7.28 -2.95
CA VAL A 516 3.05 7.71 -3.36
C VAL A 516 4.13 6.89 -2.67
N SER A 517 3.81 5.71 -2.12
CA SER A 517 4.79 4.83 -1.45
C SER A 517 5.88 4.41 -2.43
N TYR A 518 5.53 4.20 -3.69
CA TYR A 518 6.47 3.99 -4.79
C TYR A 518 7.60 5.04 -4.82
N PHE A 519 7.27 6.29 -4.53
CA PHE A 519 8.25 7.38 -4.46
C PHE A 519 8.78 7.62 -3.07
N THR A 520 8.10 7.22 -1.99
CA THR A 520 8.41 7.67 -0.62
C THR A 520 8.93 6.56 0.30
N ASP A 521 8.78 5.30 -0.07
CA ASP A 521 9.27 4.18 0.67
C ASP A 521 10.42 3.53 -0.12
N LYS A 522 11.47 3.13 0.61
CA LYS A 522 12.54 2.29 0.07
C LYS A 522 12.23 0.88 0.53
N GLU A 523 11.79 0.03 -0.38
CA GLU A 523 11.69 -1.40 -0.12
C GLU A 523 13.01 -2.05 -0.49
N TYR A 524 13.64 -2.73 0.47
CA TYR A 524 14.82 -3.55 0.20
C TYR A 524 14.35 -4.96 -0.13
N TYR A 525 14.49 -5.37 -1.39
CA TYR A 525 14.25 -6.76 -1.80
C TYR A 525 15.58 -7.36 -2.29
N ASP A 526 16.05 -8.42 -1.64
CA ASP A 526 17.28 -9.14 -2.01
C ASP A 526 18.52 -8.22 -2.22
N GLY A 527 18.67 -7.17 -1.39
CA GLY A 527 19.79 -6.23 -1.48
C GLY A 527 19.60 -5.08 -2.48
N TYR A 528 18.49 -5.04 -3.23
CA TYR A 528 18.15 -3.94 -4.15
C TYR A 528 17.21 -2.94 -3.46
N VAL A 529 17.50 -1.65 -3.63
CA VAL A 529 16.55 -0.57 -3.27
C VAL A 529 15.53 -0.48 -4.38
N SER A 530 14.30 -0.92 -4.11
CA SER A 530 13.12 -0.65 -4.92
C SER A 530 12.43 0.60 -4.35
N GLY A 531 12.00 1.52 -5.21
CA GLY A 531 11.28 2.71 -4.78
C GLY A 531 12.16 3.91 -4.38
N GLY A 532 11.49 5.00 -4.02
CA GLY A 532 12.14 6.16 -3.42
C GLY A 532 12.59 7.22 -4.45
N PRO A 533 13.75 7.88 -4.23
CA PRO A 533 14.16 9.03 -5.03
C PRO A 533 14.47 8.68 -6.50
N CYS A 534 15.00 7.48 -6.80
CA CYS A 534 15.24 7.05 -8.19
C CYS A 534 13.94 6.93 -9.00
N GLU A 535 12.88 6.39 -8.39
CA GLU A 535 11.55 6.30 -8.98
C GLU A 535 10.91 7.67 -9.17
N ALA A 536 11.12 8.59 -8.23
CA ALA A 536 10.69 9.96 -8.39
C ALA A 536 11.36 10.60 -9.61
N ILE A 537 12.68 10.45 -9.78
CA ILE A 537 13.41 10.96 -10.96
C ILE A 537 12.88 10.35 -12.26
N ALA A 538 12.61 9.04 -12.29
CA ALA A 538 12.07 8.37 -13.46
C ALA A 538 10.69 8.91 -13.86
N GLU A 539 9.75 9.02 -12.91
CA GLU A 539 8.44 9.59 -13.18
C GLU A 539 8.53 11.08 -13.55
N ILE A 540 9.47 11.84 -12.97
CA ILE A 540 9.71 13.25 -13.34
C ILE A 540 10.15 13.37 -14.80
N ASN A 541 11.05 12.50 -15.27
CA ASN A 541 11.41 12.47 -16.69
C ASN A 541 10.20 12.14 -17.58
N ALA A 542 9.32 11.23 -17.14
CA ALA A 542 8.09 10.92 -17.85
C ALA A 542 7.09 12.09 -17.87
N ILE A 543 6.93 12.81 -16.76
CA ILE A 543 6.05 14.00 -16.64
C ILE A 543 6.47 15.10 -17.61
N PHE A 544 7.78 15.33 -17.75
CA PHE A 544 8.28 16.33 -18.70
C PHE A 544 8.24 15.88 -20.15
N SER A 545 7.95 14.60 -20.43
CA SER A 545 7.82 14.13 -21.81
C SER A 545 6.52 14.62 -22.46
N THR A 546 6.33 14.29 -23.73
CA THR A 546 5.07 14.53 -24.45
C THR A 546 4.05 13.39 -24.28
N ALA A 547 4.26 12.48 -23.31
CA ALA A 547 3.38 11.35 -23.05
C ALA A 547 2.38 11.65 -21.93
N ILE A 548 1.17 11.10 -22.05
CA ILE A 548 0.17 11.06 -20.98
C ILE A 548 0.34 9.72 -20.27
N GLY A 549 0.20 9.71 -18.94
CA GLY A 549 0.34 8.52 -18.11
C GLY A 549 -0.77 7.49 -18.31
N LEU A 550 -0.72 6.42 -17.52
CA LEU A 550 -1.74 5.37 -17.48
C LEU A 550 -2.60 5.53 -16.22
N ASP A 551 -3.78 4.92 -16.19
CA ASP A 551 -4.69 4.99 -15.03
C ASP A 551 -4.01 4.49 -13.73
N GLU A 552 -3.12 3.50 -13.83
CA GLU A 552 -2.39 2.95 -12.70
C GLU A 552 -1.36 3.92 -12.12
N THR A 553 -0.82 4.83 -12.93
CA THR A 553 0.21 5.81 -12.51
C THR A 553 -0.34 7.22 -12.30
N ALA A 554 -1.56 7.48 -12.75
CA ALA A 554 -2.18 8.80 -12.72
C ALA A 554 -2.26 9.41 -11.31
N TYR A 555 -2.61 8.58 -10.33
CA TYR A 555 -2.80 9.04 -8.96
C TYR A 555 -1.47 9.42 -8.29
N ARG A 556 -0.45 8.54 -8.40
CA ARG A 556 0.89 8.83 -7.87
C ARG A 556 1.52 10.03 -8.57
N THR A 557 1.34 10.15 -9.88
CA THR A 557 1.82 11.28 -10.69
C THR A 557 1.19 12.59 -10.24
N PHE A 558 -0.14 12.62 -10.05
CA PHE A 558 -0.84 13.82 -9.58
C PHE A 558 -0.30 14.30 -8.24
N TYR A 559 -0.10 13.39 -7.27
CA TYR A 559 0.42 13.75 -5.95
C TYR A 559 1.90 14.15 -6.00
N LEU A 560 2.71 13.52 -6.84
CA LEU A 560 4.09 13.93 -7.09
C LEU A 560 4.15 15.37 -7.60
N GLN A 561 3.36 15.70 -8.64
CA GLN A 561 3.29 17.05 -9.21
C GLN A 561 2.77 18.11 -8.23
N LYS A 562 1.86 17.75 -7.32
CA LYS A 562 1.26 18.67 -6.35
C LYS A 562 2.16 18.91 -5.15
N PHE A 563 2.81 17.87 -4.60
CA PHE A 563 3.46 17.92 -3.29
C PHE A 563 4.98 17.86 -3.31
N PHE A 564 5.59 17.59 -4.46
CA PHE A 564 7.05 17.59 -4.63
C PHE A 564 7.56 18.59 -5.69
N PRO A 565 6.96 19.80 -5.84
CA PRO A 565 7.32 20.71 -6.92
C PRO A 565 8.78 21.17 -6.91
N LYS A 566 9.39 21.38 -5.73
CA LYS A 566 10.78 21.83 -5.68
C LYS A 566 11.75 20.72 -6.08
N SER A 567 11.45 19.49 -5.68
CA SER A 567 12.19 18.31 -6.17
C SER A 567 12.10 18.18 -7.68
N ILE A 568 10.91 18.41 -8.25
CA ILE A 568 10.68 18.39 -9.71
C ILE A 568 11.52 19.45 -10.41
N ALA A 569 11.60 20.68 -9.87
CA ALA A 569 12.41 21.75 -10.44
C ALA A 569 13.90 21.40 -10.49
N ILE A 570 14.45 20.84 -9.40
CA ILE A 570 15.86 20.43 -9.33
C ILE A 570 16.12 19.27 -10.29
N ALA A 571 15.28 18.25 -10.25
CA ALA A 571 15.38 17.09 -11.15
C ALA A 571 15.31 17.49 -12.62
N SER A 572 14.42 18.42 -12.99
CA SER A 572 14.32 19.00 -14.33
C SER A 572 15.68 19.49 -14.84
N ARG A 573 16.34 20.34 -14.06
CA ARG A 573 17.67 20.91 -14.38
C ARG A 573 18.73 19.84 -14.62
N LEU A 574 18.69 18.77 -13.83
CA LEU A 574 19.66 17.69 -13.90
C LEU A 574 19.35 16.69 -15.04
N LEU A 575 18.07 16.49 -15.37
CA LEU A 575 17.61 15.55 -16.40
C LEU A 575 17.76 16.09 -17.82
N ASN A 576 17.54 17.39 -18.04
CA ASN A 576 17.74 18.00 -19.34
C ASN A 576 18.47 19.35 -19.19
N PRO A 577 19.68 19.50 -19.76
CA PRO A 577 20.42 20.76 -19.72
C PRO A 577 19.67 21.92 -20.37
N ASN A 578 18.77 21.62 -21.30
CA ASN A 578 17.94 22.59 -22.00
C ASN A 578 16.59 22.84 -21.29
N SER A 579 16.24 22.06 -20.25
CA SER A 579 15.16 22.44 -19.35
C SER A 579 15.69 23.45 -18.33
N ASN A 580 14.98 24.56 -18.15
CA ASN A 580 15.35 25.77 -17.40
C ASN A 580 16.07 26.85 -18.19
N ILE A 581 15.29 27.80 -18.70
CA ILE A 581 15.80 29.16 -18.87
C ILE A 581 15.85 29.76 -17.46
N PHE A 582 17.01 29.79 -16.83
CA PHE A 582 17.23 30.72 -15.72
C PHE A 582 17.03 32.12 -16.29
N ILE A 583 15.87 32.74 -16.04
CA ILE A 583 15.80 34.19 -16.13
C ILE A 583 16.60 34.69 -14.94
N LYS A 584 17.84 35.12 -15.23
CA LYS A 584 18.75 35.77 -14.29
C LYS A 584 18.07 36.90 -13.53
#